data_AF-A0A1M5L3C8-F1
#
_entry.id   AF-A0A1M5L3C8-F1
#
_cell.length_a   1.000
_cell.length_b   1.000
_cell.length_c   1.000
_cell.angle_alpha   90.00
_cell.angle_beta   90.00
_cell.angle_gamma   90.00
#
_symmetry.space_group_name_H-M   'P 1'
#
loop_
_entity.id
_entity.type
_entity.pdbx_description
1 polymer ?
#
loop_
_entity_poly.entity_id
_entity_poly.type
_entity_poly.pdbx_seq_one_letter_code
_entity_poly.pdbx_strand_id
1 'polypeptide(L)' 'MDELWTYVSAYYQCTALAEAHVLTQTERFACNETYQQVKRLISGAEVTQPLTREQNVQAYLLFKDWEIENAGLIKLLGLR' A
#
# COMPACT_ATOMS: atom_id res chain seq x y z
N MET A 1 10.99 7.56 -7.27
CA MET A 1 9.62 7.33 -7.77
C MET A 1 9.35 5.86 -8.04
N ASP A 2 10.31 5.10 -8.60
CA ASP A 2 10.12 3.67 -8.93
C ASP A 2 9.78 2.76 -7.75
N GLU A 3 10.33 3.06 -6.56
CA GLU A 3 10.11 2.24 -5.37
C GLU A 3 8.67 2.30 -4.86
N LEU A 4 8.07 3.51 -4.79
CA LEU A 4 6.66 3.66 -4.41
C LEU A 4 5.75 2.89 -5.36
N TRP A 5 5.99 3.00 -6.68
CA TRP A 5 5.21 2.27 -7.68
C TRP A 5 5.34 0.75 -7.55
N THR A 6 6.52 0.26 -7.21
CA THR A 6 6.76 -1.16 -6.96
C THR A 6 5.90 -1.65 -5.79
N TYR A 7 5.91 -0.93 -4.67
CA TYR A 7 5.14 -1.30 -3.49
C TYR A 7 3.64 -1.11 -3.68
N VAL A 8 3.19 -0.08 -4.37
CA VAL A 8 1.76 0.11 -4.67
C VAL A 8 1.24 -0.99 -5.59
N SER A 9 2.00 -1.36 -6.63
CA SER A 9 1.60 -2.45 -7.52
C SER A 9 1.49 -3.78 -6.76
N ALA A 10 2.46 -4.08 -5.89
CA ALA A 10 2.43 -5.25 -5.03
C ALA A 10 1.26 -5.21 -4.02
N TYR A 11 0.93 -4.03 -3.48
CA TYR A 11 -0.22 -3.84 -2.59
C TYR A 11 -1.53 -4.22 -3.27
N TYR A 12 -1.77 -3.78 -4.51
CA TYR A 12 -2.99 -4.14 -5.24
C TYR A 12 -3.02 -5.62 -5.66
N GLN A 13 -1.88 -6.24 -5.94
CA GLN A 13 -1.81 -7.69 -6.12
C GLN A 13 -2.23 -8.43 -4.84
N CYS A 14 -1.81 -7.93 -3.68
CA CYS A 14 -2.24 -8.44 -2.39
C CYS A 14 -3.74 -8.28 -2.14
N THR A 15 -4.34 -7.16 -2.54
CA THR A 15 -5.79 -6.97 -2.52
C THR A 15 -6.49 -7.99 -3.42
N ALA A 16 -6.02 -8.15 -4.66
CA ALA A 16 -6.59 -9.12 -5.61
C ALA A 16 -6.47 -10.57 -5.11
N LEU A 17 -5.36 -10.95 -4.47
CA LEU A 17 -5.20 -12.27 -3.85
C LEU A 17 -6.20 -12.47 -2.69
N ALA A 18 -6.41 -11.45 -1.86
CA ALA A 18 -7.37 -11.50 -0.76
C ALA A 18 -8.83 -11.58 -1.24
N GLU A 19 -9.13 -11.05 -2.41
CA GLU A 19 -10.44 -11.19 -3.07
C GLU A 19 -10.63 -12.59 -3.68
N ALA A 20 -9.56 -13.20 -4.19
CA ALA A 20 -9.61 -14.53 -4.81
C ALA A 20 -9.70 -15.66 -3.77
N HIS A 21 -9.02 -15.53 -2.62
CA HIS A 21 -9.02 -16.55 -1.58
C HIS A 21 -8.67 -16.01 -0.19
N VAL A 22 -8.94 -16.83 0.84
CA VAL A 22 -8.49 -16.55 2.20
C VAL A 22 -6.97 -16.69 2.26
N LEU A 23 -6.29 -15.55 2.42
CA LEU A 23 -4.84 -15.51 2.54
C LEU A 23 -4.33 -16.40 3.69
N THR A 24 -3.30 -17.19 3.38
CA THR A 24 -2.47 -17.89 4.36
C THR A 24 -1.79 -16.91 5.31
N GLN A 25 -1.27 -17.40 6.44
CA GLN A 25 -0.54 -16.55 7.38
C GLN A 25 0.66 -15.84 6.72
N THR A 26 1.40 -16.55 5.87
CA THR A 26 2.56 -16.00 5.15
C THR A 26 2.15 -14.90 4.16
N GLU A 27 1.10 -15.12 3.38
CA GLU A 27 0.58 -14.11 2.45
C GLU A 27 0.09 -12.88 3.22
N ARG A 28 -0.67 -13.07 4.31
CA ARG A 28 -1.11 -11.95 5.16
C ARG A 28 0.05 -11.12 5.69
N PHE A 29 1.11 -11.77 6.14
CA PHE A 29 2.29 -11.07 6.64
C PHE A 29 2.96 -10.27 5.52
N ALA A 30 3.23 -10.89 4.37
CA ALA A 30 3.85 -10.22 3.22
C ALA A 30 3.01 -9.04 2.70
N CYS A 31 1.69 -9.21 2.63
CA CYS A 31 0.77 -8.17 2.19
C CYS A 31 0.67 -7.02 3.19
N ASN A 32 0.67 -7.31 4.49
CA ASN A 32 0.75 -6.28 5.51
C ASN A 32 2.06 -5.51 5.43
N GLU A 33 3.20 -6.18 5.32
CA GLU A 33 4.51 -5.50 5.20
C GLU A 33 4.57 -4.61 3.96
N THR A 34 4.09 -5.10 2.81
CA THR A 34 3.98 -4.31 1.57
C THR A 34 3.18 -3.02 1.81
N TYR A 35 2.03 -3.13 2.48
CA TYR A 35 1.21 -1.96 2.79
C TYR A 35 1.87 -1.01 3.81
N GLN A 36 2.64 -1.52 4.77
CA GLN A 36 3.43 -0.69 5.67
C GLN A 36 4.50 0.10 4.90
N GLN A 37 5.15 -0.48 3.89
CA GLN A 37 6.12 0.23 3.06
C GLN A 37 5.46 1.34 2.23
N VAL A 38 4.29 1.08 1.63
CA VAL A 38 3.51 2.13 0.92
C VAL A 38 3.24 3.31 1.85
N LYS A 39 2.72 3.06 3.06
CA LYS A 39 2.44 4.11 4.04
C LYS A 39 3.67 4.90 4.44
N ARG A 40 4.82 4.25 4.64
CA ARG A 40 6.08 4.94 4.98
C ARG A 40 6.54 5.84 3.84
N LEU A 41 6.56 5.34 2.61
CA LEU A 41 6.99 6.09 1.44
C LEU A 41 6.09 7.30 1.16
N ILE A 42 4.78 7.16 1.36
CA ILE A 42 3.81 8.25 1.14
C ILE A 42 3.84 9.28 2.27
N SER A 43 4.01 8.85 3.53
CA SER A 43 4.07 9.77 4.68
C SER A 43 5.43 10.43 4.88
N GLY A 44 6.47 9.98 4.17
CA GLY A 44 7.85 10.42 4.38
C GLY A 44 8.43 10.00 5.74
N ALA A 45 7.81 9.03 6.42
CA ALA A 45 8.30 8.50 7.68
C ALA A 45 9.56 7.64 7.47
N GLU A 46 10.51 7.73 8.40
CA GLU A 46 11.73 6.92 8.34
C GLU A 46 11.41 5.41 8.33
N VAL A 47 12.12 4.68 7.46
CA VAL A 47 11.88 3.27 7.11
C VAL A 47 11.99 2.31 8.30
N THR A 48 12.60 2.74 9.41
CA THR A 48 13.01 1.88 10.53
C THR A 48 12.07 1.89 11.74
N GLN A 49 11.09 2.80 11.82
CA GLN A 49 10.22 2.89 12.99
C GLN A 49 8.79 2.40 12.70
N PRO A 50 8.16 1.67 13.64
CA PRO A 50 6.72 1.44 13.56
C PRO A 50 5.97 2.78 13.68
N LEU A 51 5.06 3.05 12.75
CA LEU A 51 4.23 4.25 12.77
C LEU A 51 3.34 4.25 14.02
N THR A 52 3.17 5.40 14.67
CA THR A 52 2.13 5.58 15.70
C THR A 52 0.73 5.40 15.10
N ARG A 53 -0.30 5.31 15.95
CA ARG A 53 -1.69 5.22 15.47
C ARG A 53 -2.04 6.43 14.58
N GLU A 54 -1.70 7.64 15.03
CA GLU A 54 -1.99 8.88 14.31
C GLU A 54 -1.24 8.93 12.97
N GLN A 55 0.04 8.54 12.96
CA GLN A 55 0.83 8.47 11.73
C GLN A 55 0.29 7.43 10.74
N ASN A 56 -0.20 6.29 11.24
CA ASN A 56 -0.86 5.28 10.41
C ASN A 56 -2.14 5.82 9.75
N VAL A 57 -2.96 6.55 10.51
CA VAL A 57 -4.18 7.17 10.00
C VAL A 57 -3.82 8.23 8.95
N GLN A 58 -2.85 9.10 9.21
CA GLN A 58 -2.41 10.10 8.24
C GLN A 58 -1.82 9.48 6.97
N ALA A 59 -0.96 8.46 7.11
CA ALA A 59 -0.42 7.75 5.96
C ALA A 59 -1.50 7.06 5.11
N TYR A 60 -2.55 6.53 5.76
CA TYR A 60 -3.71 6.00 5.05
C TYR A 60 -4.47 7.08 4.28
N LEU A 61 -4.73 8.24 4.90
CA LEU A 61 -5.42 9.34 4.24
C LEU A 61 -4.61 9.88 3.06
N LEU A 62 -3.30 10.09 3.25
CA LEU A 62 -2.39 10.48 2.18
C LEU A 62 -2.35 9.45 1.04
N PHE A 63 -2.42 8.15 1.36
CA PHE A 63 -2.53 7.12 0.32
C PHE A 63 -3.85 7.22 -0.44
N LYS A 64 -4.97 7.48 0.24
CA LYS A 64 -6.27 7.70 -0.42
C LYS A 64 -6.28 8.93 -1.32
N ASP A 65 -5.69 10.03 -0.87
CA ASP A 65 -5.56 11.24 -1.67
C ASP A 65 -4.67 10.98 -2.91
N TRP A 66 -3.54 10.28 -2.70
CA TRP A 66 -2.68 9.84 -3.80
C TRP A 66 -3.41 8.94 -4.80
N GLU A 67 -4.26 8.00 -4.35
CA GLU A 67 -5.07 7.15 -5.22
C GLU A 67 -6.03 7.98 -6.08
N ILE A 68 -6.64 9.02 -5.51
CA ILE A 68 -7.54 9.93 -6.24
C ILE A 68 -6.76 10.71 -7.30
N GLU A 69 -5.61 11.29 -6.94
CA GLU A 69 -4.75 12.04 -7.86
C GLU A 69 -4.21 11.17 -9.00
N ASN A 70 -4.02 9.87 -8.75
CA ASN A 70 -3.45 8.91 -9.69
C ASN A 70 -4.49 7.93 -10.27
N ALA A 71 -5.79 8.25 -10.16
CA ALA A 71 -6.87 7.35 -10.58
C ALA A 71 -6.77 6.89 -12.04
N GLY A 72 -6.28 7.77 -12.94
CA GLY A 72 -6.03 7.41 -14.34
C GLY A 72 -4.97 6.32 -14.51
N LEU A 73 -3.93 6.36 -13.68
CA LEU A 73 -2.82 5.40 -13.72
C LEU A 73 -3.19 4.07 -13.08
N ILE A 74 -3.91 4.10 -11.95
CA ILE A 74 -4.50 2.92 -11.31
C ILE A 74 -5.38 2.16 -12.33
N LYS A 75 -6.24 2.89 -13.05
CA LYS A 75 -7.09 2.32 -14.10
C LYS A 75 -6.30 1.76 -15.28
N LEU A 76 -5.26 2.45 -15.76
CA LEU A 76 -4.41 1.99 -16.86
C LEU A 76 -3.72 0.66 -16.53
N LEU A 77 -3.27 0.52 -15.29
CA LEU A 77 -2.52 -0.64 -14.81
C LEU A 77 -3.42 -1.80 -14.36
N GLY A 78 -4.74 -1.62 -14.38
CA GLY A 78 -5.70 -2.63 -13.90
C GLY A 78 -5.66 -2.86 -12.39
N LEU A 79 -5.18 -1.87 -11.63
CA LEU A 79 -5.17 -1.88 -10.17
C LEU A 79 -6.53 -1.36 -9.68
N ARG A 80 -7.10 -1.94 -8.61
CA ARG A 80 -8.49 -1.67 -8.18
C ARG A 80 -8.63 -1.66 -6.66
#